data_AF-A0A3D5Q3R6-F1
#
_entry.id   AF-A0A3D5Q3R6-F1
#
_cell.length_a   1.000
_cell.length_b   1.000
_cell.length_c   1.000
_cell.angle_alpha   90.00
_cell.angle_beta   90.00
_cell.angle_gamma   90.00
#
_symmetry.space_group_name_H-M   'P 1'
#
loop_
_entity.id
_entity.type
_entity.pdbx_description
1 polymer ?
#
loop_
_entity_poly.entity_id
_entity_poly.type
_entity_poly.pdbx_seq_one_letter_code
_entity_poly.pdbx_strand_id
1 'polypeptide(L)'
;MLWCLTGLLPARAATQDTCQDTSVSLTRHTDSIRGLGHCIWYLEDPSLELEIGDILGGNAPSFERHEGGVLNFGYTRSAYWTRFDINTRELDSASEWILELALPLIDRVNLYLVQNNEVVQKKQILYGAPWSSRDLQVPNPAFRIALEPDTSARVYLEVSSTHSLRLPISLWAPDAYLQKVSVEEVVRGILLGSILAILAYNIFVAVSVRQASHLWYVLYLVFAAWFISTEQVHGIQLLGDEPGLLHKKYLPYQILGAWFAGLFMARSLLETRIRAPDLDKMVRACLYAVVTTFVLTLFLPTRVSMEWVTIGSVVLGFVLILLSYLAWYHYNRAARSYFFAWTFAVLGFGIYALTVIGYLPLNLFTSYAPQFGLSAQIILLSFALADQIKQVQGEALEWSERALANLRSYQSLFDNAIEGVFQMSLNRRFLTANPAMAELMGYSGSRELIRRSPDVLETCFAEARVRRRVVEQLETRGTVKGIEARYYDLQGRERWATISLHTVYDNDGNPLHLEGTCIDATERHQRQQIEKEREHERLEKELARNSAEAKSQFLANMSHEIR
;
A
#
# COMPACT_ATOMS: atom_id res chain seq x y z
N MET A 1 -23.15 13.09 12.34
CA MET A 1 -21.92 13.65 11.74
C MET A 1 -22.17 14.72 10.65
N LEU A 2 -23.41 14.94 10.17
CA LEU A 2 -23.74 16.01 9.21
C LEU A 2 -24.21 17.33 9.86
N TRP A 3 -24.38 17.37 11.19
CA TRP A 3 -24.94 18.52 11.91
C TRP A 3 -23.90 19.50 12.48
N CYS A 4 -22.59 19.19 12.43
CA CYS A 4 -21.54 20.13 12.84
C CYS A 4 -21.05 21.05 11.70
N LEU A 5 -21.43 20.77 10.45
CA LEU A 5 -20.99 21.56 9.28
C LEU A 5 -21.89 22.78 9.00
N THR A 6 -23.09 22.85 9.57
CA THR A 6 -24.02 23.97 9.36
C THR A 6 -23.74 25.17 10.28
N GLY A 7 -22.98 24.97 11.37
CA GLY A 7 -22.60 26.05 12.30
C GLY A 7 -21.38 26.88 11.89
N LEU A 8 -20.74 26.54 10.77
CA LEU A 8 -19.48 27.16 10.27
C LEU A 8 -19.67 27.87 8.92
N LEU A 9 -20.90 28.17 8.52
CA LEU A 9 -21.13 29.11 7.43
C LEU A 9 -20.88 30.52 7.98
N PRO A 10 -19.81 31.23 7.56
CA PRO A 10 -19.77 32.66 7.83
C PRO A 10 -21.01 33.26 7.18
N ALA A 11 -21.69 34.13 7.92
CA ALA A 11 -22.74 34.99 7.40
C ALA A 11 -22.29 35.52 6.03
N ARG A 12 -23.22 35.49 5.05
CA ARG A 12 -23.01 36.07 3.71
C ARG A 12 -22.09 37.28 3.84
N ALA A 13 -20.86 37.16 3.35
CA ALA A 13 -20.01 38.32 3.20
C ALA A 13 -20.78 39.22 2.25
N ALA A 14 -21.41 40.25 2.82
CA ALA A 14 -21.80 41.40 2.04
C ALA A 14 -20.48 41.86 1.41
N THR A 15 -20.33 41.63 0.11
CA THR A 15 -19.44 42.41 -0.72
C THR A 15 -19.99 43.82 -0.67
N GLN A 16 -19.72 44.53 0.43
CA GLN A 16 -19.71 45.97 0.40
C GLN A 16 -18.61 46.31 -0.61
N ASP A 17 -19.00 47.00 -1.68
CA ASP A 17 -18.09 47.68 -2.58
C ASP A 17 -17.25 48.65 -1.75
N THR A 18 -16.17 48.13 -1.17
CA THR A 18 -15.24 48.83 -0.27
C THR A 18 -14.24 49.67 -1.06
N CYS A 19 -14.25 49.54 -2.38
CA CYS A 19 -13.50 50.35 -3.32
C CYS A 19 -14.39 51.45 -3.90
N GLN A 20 -14.50 52.59 -3.21
CA GLN A 20 -15.13 53.79 -3.78
C GLN A 20 -14.02 54.68 -4.36
N ASP A 21 -14.16 55.06 -5.64
CA ASP A 21 -13.26 55.98 -6.33
C ASP A 21 -11.76 55.64 -6.17
N THR A 22 -11.37 54.39 -6.44
CA THR A 22 -9.96 53.92 -6.45
C THR A 22 -9.24 53.93 -5.09
N SER A 23 -9.95 54.21 -4.00
CA SER A 23 -9.40 54.25 -2.65
C SER A 23 -10.18 53.34 -1.69
N VAL A 24 -9.48 52.85 -0.67
CA VAL A 24 -10.02 52.01 0.39
C VAL A 24 -10.43 52.93 1.53
N SER A 25 -11.73 53.04 1.80
CA SER A 25 -12.22 53.86 2.93
C SER A 25 -12.28 53.03 4.21
N LEU A 26 -11.59 53.47 5.26
CA LEU A 26 -11.64 52.87 6.59
C LEU A 26 -12.47 53.72 7.53
N THR A 27 -13.45 53.11 8.18
CA THR A 27 -14.31 53.72 9.20
C THR A 27 -14.27 52.92 10.50
N ARG A 28 -14.82 53.47 11.59
CA ARG A 28 -14.93 52.79 12.89
C ARG A 28 -15.63 51.43 12.88
N HIS A 29 -16.50 51.18 11.90
CA HIS A 29 -17.25 49.93 11.78
C HIS A 29 -16.60 48.92 10.82
N THR A 30 -15.43 49.26 10.28
CA THR A 30 -14.72 48.40 9.34
C THR A 30 -13.87 47.41 10.12
N ASP A 31 -14.30 46.15 10.21
CA ASP A 31 -13.53 45.11 10.91
C ASP A 31 -12.45 44.48 10.02
N SER A 32 -12.75 44.33 8.72
CA SER A 32 -11.81 43.75 7.75
C SER A 32 -12.17 44.11 6.32
N ILE A 33 -11.14 44.21 5.47
CA ILE A 33 -11.27 44.35 4.02
C ILE A 33 -10.48 43.21 3.38
N ARG A 34 -11.21 42.28 2.77
CA ARG A 34 -10.64 41.07 2.16
C ARG A 34 -10.55 41.23 0.66
N GLY A 35 -9.41 40.87 0.09
CA GLY A 35 -9.23 40.81 -1.36
C GLY A 35 -9.29 42.20 -2.01
N LEU A 36 -8.26 43.02 -1.75
CA LEU A 36 -8.12 44.38 -2.30
C LEU A 36 -7.96 44.46 -3.83
N GLY A 37 -8.15 43.36 -4.57
CA GLY A 37 -7.84 43.22 -5.99
C GLY A 37 -8.32 44.35 -6.87
N HIS A 38 -9.58 44.79 -6.71
CA HIS A 38 -10.18 45.85 -7.54
C HIS A 38 -9.63 47.26 -7.27
N CYS A 39 -8.90 47.45 -6.16
CA CYS A 39 -8.27 48.71 -5.75
C CYS A 39 -6.75 48.73 -5.96
N ILE A 40 -6.16 47.62 -6.40
CA ILE A 40 -4.71 47.49 -6.50
C ILE A 40 -4.25 47.89 -7.90
N TRP A 41 -3.22 48.71 -7.89
CA TRP A 41 -2.38 49.02 -9.02
C TRP A 41 -1.10 48.20 -8.93
N TYR A 42 -0.59 47.67 -10.03
CA TYR A 42 0.66 46.91 -10.04
C TYR A 42 1.64 47.42 -11.11
N LEU A 43 2.92 47.18 -10.87
CA LEU A 43 4.03 47.51 -11.76
C LEU A 43 5.04 46.36 -11.70
N GLU A 44 5.47 45.87 -12.86
CA GLU A 44 6.52 44.87 -12.95
C GLU A 44 7.89 45.55 -12.99
N ASP A 45 8.83 45.07 -12.17
CA ASP A 45 10.25 45.44 -12.19
C ASP A 45 11.10 44.21 -12.59
N PRO A 46 11.40 44.03 -13.89
CA PRO A 46 12.22 42.94 -14.38
C PRO A 46 13.70 43.06 -13.99
N SER A 47 14.17 44.28 -13.74
CA SER A 47 15.56 44.59 -13.40
C SER A 47 15.91 44.28 -11.93
N LEU A 48 14.92 44.29 -11.03
CA LEU A 48 15.12 44.19 -9.58
C LEU A 48 15.93 45.37 -8.99
N GLU A 49 15.96 46.49 -9.69
CA GLU A 49 16.74 47.69 -9.34
C GLU A 49 15.86 48.88 -8.96
N LEU A 50 14.53 48.78 -9.13
CA LEU A 50 13.63 49.91 -8.89
C LEU A 50 13.53 50.18 -7.39
N GLU A 51 13.80 51.41 -6.97
CA GLU A 51 13.62 51.84 -5.58
C GLU A 51 12.37 52.70 -5.40
N ILE A 52 11.90 52.81 -4.14
CA ILE A 52 10.75 53.68 -3.81
C ILE A 52 11.01 55.15 -4.19
N GLY A 53 12.28 55.60 -4.15
CA GLY A 53 12.67 56.94 -4.56
C GLY A 53 12.38 57.23 -6.03
N ASP A 54 12.60 56.25 -6.92
CA ASP A 54 12.34 56.39 -8.35
C ASP A 54 10.84 56.45 -8.65
N ILE A 55 10.04 55.71 -7.87
CA ILE A 55 8.57 55.70 -7.96
C ILE A 55 8.00 57.04 -7.49
N LEU A 56 8.47 57.57 -6.36
CA LEU A 56 8.02 58.86 -5.83
C LEU A 56 8.54 60.05 -6.66
N GLY A 57 9.71 59.89 -7.29
CA GLY A 57 10.31 60.88 -8.19
C GLY A 57 9.70 60.92 -9.60
N GLY A 58 8.79 59.99 -9.93
CA GLY A 58 8.13 59.93 -11.24
C GLY A 58 9.01 59.36 -12.38
N ASN A 59 10.14 58.74 -12.04
CA ASN A 59 11.05 58.10 -13.01
C ASN A 59 10.64 56.64 -13.32
N ALA A 60 9.68 56.09 -12.58
CA ALA A 60 9.19 54.73 -12.77
C ALA A 60 8.14 54.64 -13.89
N PRO A 61 7.98 53.46 -14.53
CA PRO A 61 6.88 53.20 -15.45
C PRO A 61 5.51 53.36 -14.78
N SER A 62 4.47 53.60 -15.59
CA SER A 62 3.11 53.76 -15.09
C SER A 62 2.57 52.45 -14.50
N PHE A 63 1.86 52.54 -13.39
CA PHE A 63 1.18 51.38 -12.81
C PHE A 63 -0.05 51.02 -13.65
N GLU A 64 -0.30 49.71 -13.79
CA GLU A 64 -1.50 49.16 -14.41
C GLU A 64 -2.55 48.82 -13.34
N ARG A 65 -3.83 49.00 -13.68
CA ARG A 65 -4.93 48.70 -12.78
C ARG A 65 -5.34 47.24 -12.93
N HIS A 66 -5.53 46.56 -11.80
CA HIS A 66 -6.10 45.22 -11.81
C HIS A 66 -7.64 45.26 -11.87
N GLU A 67 -8.23 44.53 -12.83
CA GLU A 67 -9.67 44.58 -13.08
C GLU A 67 -10.52 43.66 -12.17
N GLY A 68 -9.89 42.77 -11.39
CA GLY A 68 -10.59 42.04 -10.32
C GLY A 68 -10.03 40.67 -9.96
N GLY A 69 -10.39 40.19 -8.76
CA GLY A 69 -9.92 38.93 -8.21
C GLY A 69 -8.61 39.06 -7.42
N VAL A 70 -7.88 37.96 -7.25
CA VAL A 70 -6.55 37.97 -6.62
C VAL A 70 -5.50 38.13 -7.71
N LEU A 71 -4.60 39.10 -7.55
CA LEU A 71 -3.43 39.26 -8.42
C LEU A 71 -2.61 37.98 -8.46
N ASN A 72 -2.52 37.35 -9.63
CA ASN A 72 -1.80 36.12 -9.82
C ASN A 72 -0.84 36.25 -11.00
N PHE A 73 0.45 36.26 -10.70
CA PHE A 73 1.52 36.36 -11.69
C PHE A 73 2.15 35.00 -12.01
N GLY A 74 1.68 33.92 -11.37
CA GLY A 74 2.27 32.59 -11.51
C GLY A 74 3.74 32.59 -11.12
N TYR A 75 4.59 31.91 -11.89
CA TYR A 75 6.04 31.90 -11.68
C TYR A 75 6.70 33.00 -12.52
N THR A 76 7.43 33.92 -11.87
CA THR A 76 7.98 35.13 -12.51
C THR A 76 9.37 35.48 -11.97
N ARG A 77 10.25 36.04 -12.82
CA ARG A 77 11.63 36.50 -12.48
C ARG A 77 11.66 37.91 -11.90
N SER A 78 10.64 38.70 -12.19
CA SER A 78 10.55 40.10 -11.85
C SER A 78 10.09 40.29 -10.41
N ALA A 79 10.45 41.43 -9.81
CA ALA A 79 9.78 41.94 -8.63
C ALA A 79 8.49 42.62 -9.07
N TYR A 80 7.47 42.60 -8.22
CA TYR A 80 6.24 43.33 -8.47
C TYR A 80 6.05 44.38 -7.40
N TRP A 81 5.77 45.59 -7.85
CA TRP A 81 5.34 46.69 -7.02
C TRP A 81 3.82 46.74 -7.07
N THR A 82 3.18 46.79 -5.90
CA THR A 82 1.74 47.03 -5.81
C THR A 82 1.48 48.29 -5.02
N ARG A 83 0.43 49.02 -5.41
CA ARG A 83 0.03 50.28 -4.80
C ARG A 83 -1.47 50.31 -4.60
N PHE A 84 -1.89 50.77 -3.44
CA PHE A 84 -3.28 51.10 -3.15
C PHE A 84 -3.36 52.26 -2.16
N ASP A 85 -4.44 53.03 -2.27
CA ASP A 85 -4.66 54.23 -1.46
C ASP A 85 -5.67 53.92 -0.35
N ILE A 86 -5.34 54.33 0.87
CA ILE A 86 -6.15 54.18 2.08
C ILE A 86 -6.61 55.58 2.51
N ASN A 87 -7.92 55.74 2.65
CA ASN A 87 -8.54 56.92 3.20
C ASN A 87 -9.17 56.58 4.53
N THR A 88 -8.64 57.14 5.61
CA THR A 88 -9.28 57.05 6.93
C THR A 88 -10.36 58.12 7.04
N ARG A 89 -11.57 57.75 7.45
CA ARG A 89 -12.65 58.69 7.75
C ARG A 89 -13.32 58.30 9.06
N GLU A 90 -13.67 59.29 9.88
CA GLU A 90 -14.43 59.09 11.12
C GLU A 90 -13.72 58.18 12.15
N LEU A 91 -12.38 58.17 12.16
CA LEU A 91 -11.61 57.44 13.17
C LEU A 91 -11.48 58.27 14.46
N ASP A 92 -11.74 57.67 15.62
CA ASP A 92 -11.67 58.39 16.92
C ASP A 92 -10.24 58.79 17.31
N SER A 93 -9.26 58.00 16.91
CA SER A 93 -7.86 58.16 17.27
C SER A 93 -6.96 57.44 16.26
N ALA A 94 -5.66 57.69 16.34
CA ALA A 94 -4.68 56.92 15.58
C ALA A 94 -4.88 55.43 15.87
N SER A 95 -5.16 54.67 14.82
CA SER A 95 -5.51 53.26 14.93
C SER A 95 -4.45 52.40 14.26
N GLU A 96 -4.06 51.31 14.93
CA GLU A 96 -3.21 50.30 14.34
C GLU A 96 -4.04 49.36 13.49
N TRP A 97 -3.62 49.15 12.25
CA TRP A 97 -4.20 48.16 11.34
C TRP A 97 -3.16 47.11 10.97
N ILE A 98 -3.63 45.91 10.63
CA ILE A 98 -2.78 44.81 10.22
C ILE A 98 -2.97 44.57 8.74
N LEU A 99 -1.90 44.78 7.97
CA LEU A 99 -1.85 44.42 6.56
C LEU A 99 -1.27 43.01 6.44
N GLU A 100 -2.10 42.06 6.00
CA GLU A 100 -1.73 40.67 5.81
C GLU A 100 -1.51 40.36 4.33
N LEU A 101 -0.39 39.69 4.04
CA LEU A 101 -0.19 38.94 2.80
C LEU A 101 -0.25 37.45 3.14
N ALA A 102 -1.31 36.75 2.70
CA ALA A 102 -1.52 35.33 2.99
C ALA A 102 -0.62 34.41 2.13
N LEU A 103 0.70 34.56 2.28
CA LEU A 103 1.78 33.89 1.54
C LEU A 103 2.97 33.60 2.48
N PRO A 104 2.97 32.49 3.22
CA PRO A 104 4.02 32.22 4.21
C PRO A 104 5.41 31.99 3.58
N LEU A 105 5.48 31.56 2.32
CA LEU A 105 6.73 31.20 1.63
C LEU A 105 7.33 32.30 0.73
N ILE A 106 6.80 33.52 0.76
CA ILE A 106 7.32 34.63 -0.05
C ILE A 106 8.76 34.97 0.36
N ASP A 107 9.65 35.27 -0.60
CA ASP A 107 11.06 35.55 -0.30
C ASP A 107 11.27 36.89 0.37
N ARG A 108 10.70 37.95 -0.20
CA ARG A 108 10.89 39.31 0.29
C ARG A 108 9.61 40.11 0.10
N VAL A 109 9.26 40.85 1.14
CA VAL A 109 8.21 41.86 1.11
C VAL A 109 8.73 43.12 1.77
N ASN A 110 8.80 44.21 1.01
CA ASN A 110 9.07 45.54 1.54
C ASN A 110 7.78 46.35 1.53
N LEU A 111 7.43 46.92 2.68
CA LEU A 111 6.29 47.81 2.85
C LEU A 111 6.78 49.24 3.02
N TYR A 112 6.20 50.14 2.22
CA TYR A 112 6.39 51.58 2.31
C TYR A 112 5.03 52.25 2.51
N LEU A 113 4.84 52.92 3.64
CA LEU A 113 3.69 53.78 3.89
C LEU A 113 4.08 55.23 3.58
N VAL A 114 3.38 55.84 2.64
CA VAL A 114 3.65 57.19 2.17
C VAL A 114 2.48 58.10 2.53
N GLN A 115 2.77 59.21 3.21
CA GLN A 115 1.81 60.27 3.52
C GLN A 115 2.43 61.60 3.12
N ASN A 116 1.65 62.50 2.51
CA ASN A 116 2.15 63.79 2.02
C ASN A 116 3.40 63.69 1.11
N ASN A 117 3.50 62.60 0.32
CA ASN A 117 4.64 62.29 -0.54
C ASN A 117 5.97 61.98 0.19
N GLU A 118 5.94 61.75 1.51
CA GLU A 118 7.08 61.30 2.31
C GLU A 118 6.84 59.87 2.83
N VAL A 119 7.92 59.08 2.92
CA VAL A 119 7.85 57.71 3.47
C VAL A 119 7.83 57.80 5.00
N VAL A 120 6.66 57.59 5.60
CA VAL A 120 6.45 57.63 7.05
C VAL A 120 6.83 56.31 7.72
N GLN A 121 6.65 55.19 7.02
CA GLN A 121 6.98 53.87 7.55
C GLN A 121 7.63 52.99 6.48
N LYS A 122 8.78 52.40 6.80
CA LYS A 122 9.46 51.39 5.98
C LYS A 122 9.64 50.11 6.79
N LYS A 123 9.12 48.99 6.31
CA LYS A 123 9.26 47.68 6.95
C LYS A 123 9.66 46.62 5.93
N GLN A 124 10.39 45.61 6.38
CA GLN A 124 10.87 44.53 5.52
C GLN A 124 10.67 43.18 6.22
N ILE A 125 10.15 42.22 5.47
CA ILE A 125 10.09 40.81 5.86
C ILE A 125 10.87 40.00 4.82
N LEU A 126 11.84 39.21 5.30
CA LEU A 126 12.63 38.28 4.50
C LEU A 126 12.37 36.85 4.98
N TYR A 127 12.18 35.93 4.04
CA TYR A 127 12.10 34.50 4.35
C TYR A 127 13.40 34.02 5.01
N GLY A 128 13.29 33.19 6.05
CA GLY A 128 14.43 32.67 6.81
C GLY A 128 15.06 33.67 7.79
N ALA A 129 14.58 34.91 7.88
CA ALA A 129 14.98 35.82 8.96
C ALA A 129 14.39 35.36 10.31
N PRO A 130 15.06 35.66 11.45
CA PRO A 130 14.56 35.31 12.77
C PRO A 130 13.15 35.84 13.03
N TRP A 131 12.30 35.05 13.69
CA TRP A 131 10.91 35.44 13.97
C TRP A 131 10.79 36.71 14.84
N SER A 132 11.80 37.00 15.65
CA SER A 132 11.88 38.21 16.48
C SER A 132 11.99 39.50 15.67
N SER A 133 12.40 39.44 14.39
CA SER A 133 12.47 40.62 13.53
C SER A 133 11.12 40.99 12.90
N ARG A 134 10.06 40.19 13.10
CA ARG A 134 8.72 40.43 12.57
C ARG A 134 7.87 41.20 13.58
N ASP A 135 7.03 42.13 13.10
CA ASP A 135 6.05 42.86 13.93
C ASP A 135 5.04 41.92 14.64
N LEU A 136 4.72 40.82 13.97
CA LEU A 136 3.78 39.79 14.38
C LEU A 136 4.47 38.45 14.15
N GLN A 137 4.57 37.65 15.20
CA GLN A 137 5.14 36.29 15.14
C GLN A 137 4.09 35.32 14.59
N VAL A 138 3.73 35.54 13.33
CA VAL A 138 2.75 34.75 12.58
C VAL A 138 3.37 34.30 11.26
N PRO A 139 2.96 33.15 10.68
CA PRO A 139 3.65 32.60 9.53
C PRO A 139 3.48 33.42 8.26
N ASN A 140 2.27 33.97 8.06
CA ASN A 140 1.98 34.90 6.99
C ASN A 140 2.71 36.25 7.23
N PRO A 141 3.35 36.86 6.22
CA PRO A 141 3.83 38.22 6.32
C PRO A 141 2.70 39.18 6.71
N ALA A 142 2.82 39.77 7.89
CA ALA A 142 1.85 40.72 8.42
C ALA A 142 2.57 41.94 8.98
N PHE A 143 2.10 43.13 8.60
CA PHE A 143 2.69 44.41 8.99
C PHE A 143 1.69 45.20 9.83
N ARG A 144 2.17 45.79 10.93
CA ARG A 144 1.39 46.80 11.65
C ARG A 144 1.57 48.15 10.96
N ILE A 145 0.49 48.79 10.55
CA ILE A 145 0.49 50.14 9.99
C ILE A 145 -0.25 51.07 10.94
N ALA A 146 0.36 52.18 11.30
CA ALA A 146 -0.28 53.23 12.09
C ALA A 146 -0.93 54.23 11.13
N LEU A 147 -2.24 54.43 11.27
CA LEU A 147 -3.00 55.37 10.45
C LEU A 147 -3.60 56.45 11.35
N GLU A 148 -3.32 57.71 11.02
CA GLU A 148 -3.88 58.87 11.71
C GLU A 148 -5.32 59.16 11.22
N PRO A 149 -6.21 59.72 12.06
CA PRO A 149 -7.57 60.06 11.66
C PRO A 149 -7.62 61.05 10.50
N ASP A 150 -8.61 60.88 9.62
CA ASP A 150 -8.91 61.79 8.50
C ASP A 150 -7.72 62.07 7.56
N THR A 151 -6.78 61.12 7.48
CA THR A 151 -5.64 61.16 6.57
C THR A 151 -5.85 60.26 5.34
N SER A 152 -5.16 60.62 4.25
CA SER A 152 -4.99 59.79 3.06
C SER A 152 -3.55 59.26 3.03
N ALA A 153 -3.39 57.95 3.06
CA ALA A 153 -2.10 57.28 3.05
C ALA A 153 -2.02 56.34 1.85
N ARG A 154 -0.83 56.28 1.23
CA ARG A 154 -0.58 55.42 0.08
C ARG A 154 0.38 54.31 0.49
N VAL A 155 -0.01 53.06 0.24
CA VAL A 155 0.80 51.89 0.56
C VAL A 155 1.44 51.37 -0.71
N TYR A 156 2.76 51.19 -0.68
CA TYR A 156 3.51 50.47 -1.69
C TYR A 156 4.05 49.18 -1.08
N LEU A 157 3.89 48.07 -1.82
CA LEU A 157 4.51 46.80 -1.51
C LEU A 157 5.39 46.37 -2.66
N GLU A 158 6.66 46.12 -2.37
CA GLU A 158 7.59 45.44 -3.28
C GLU A 158 7.66 43.97 -2.87
N VAL A 159 7.36 43.09 -3.81
CA VAL A 159 7.31 41.65 -3.58
C VAL A 159 8.15 40.88 -4.58
N SER A 160 8.92 39.91 -4.10
CA SER A 160 9.66 38.97 -4.95
C SER A 160 9.58 37.56 -4.37
N SER A 161 9.58 36.56 -5.27
CA SER A 161 9.43 35.16 -4.91
C SER A 161 10.07 34.20 -5.93
N THR A 162 10.64 33.10 -5.46
CA THR A 162 11.06 31.95 -6.27
C THR A 162 9.92 30.96 -6.53
N HIS A 163 8.83 31.05 -5.78
CA HIS A 163 7.61 30.26 -5.93
C HIS A 163 6.51 31.07 -6.60
N SER A 164 5.37 30.43 -6.92
CA SER A 164 4.23 31.10 -7.53
C SER A 164 3.80 32.34 -6.74
N LEU A 165 3.79 33.50 -7.38
CA LEU A 165 3.45 34.79 -6.79
C LEU A 165 1.96 35.08 -7.02
N ARG A 166 1.20 34.99 -5.94
CA ARG A 166 -0.20 35.43 -5.86
C ARG A 166 -0.33 36.41 -4.70
N LEU A 167 -1.02 37.53 -4.84
CA LEU A 167 -1.03 38.57 -3.80
C LEU A 167 -2.42 38.74 -3.18
N PRO A 168 -2.83 37.83 -2.26
CA PRO A 168 -4.02 38.02 -1.46
C PRO A 168 -3.73 39.03 -0.35
N ILE A 169 -3.85 40.32 -0.68
CA ILE A 169 -3.67 41.42 0.27
C ILE A 169 -5.00 41.67 0.97
N SER A 170 -4.97 41.65 2.31
CA SER A 170 -6.13 41.95 3.15
C SER A 170 -5.73 42.89 4.27
N LEU A 171 -6.66 43.75 4.68
CA LEU A 171 -6.48 44.68 5.77
C LEU A 171 -7.43 44.33 6.91
N TRP A 172 -6.92 44.31 8.13
CA TRP A 172 -7.66 43.83 9.30
C TRP A 172 -7.53 44.80 10.47
N ALA A 173 -8.64 45.00 11.19
CA ALA A 173 -8.59 45.50 12.55
C ALA A 173 -7.89 44.46 13.46
N PRO A 174 -7.15 44.88 14.50
CA PRO A 174 -6.38 43.96 15.35
C PRO A 174 -7.21 42.83 15.96
N ASP A 175 -8.40 43.13 16.51
CA ASP A 175 -9.26 42.13 17.14
C ASP A 175 -9.83 41.13 16.12
N ALA A 176 -10.23 41.60 14.95
CA ALA A 176 -10.71 40.75 13.86
C ALA A 176 -9.60 39.83 13.33
N TYR A 177 -8.36 40.34 13.24
CA TYR A 177 -7.20 39.55 12.86
C TYR A 177 -6.90 38.45 13.89
N LEU A 178 -6.89 38.78 15.18
CA LEU A 178 -6.66 37.80 16.26
C LEU A 178 -7.73 36.70 16.25
N GLN A 179 -9.00 37.06 16.08
CA GLN A 179 -10.09 36.10 15.97
C GLN A 179 -9.91 35.17 14.76
N LYS A 180 -9.55 35.73 13.59
CA LYS A 180 -9.27 34.98 12.36
C LYS A 180 -8.11 34.00 12.54
N VAL A 181 -6.97 34.47 13.08
CA VAL A 181 -5.79 33.62 13.32
C VAL A 181 -6.12 32.50 14.31
N SER A 182 -6.85 32.80 15.40
CA SER A 182 -7.26 31.79 16.39
C SER A 182 -8.07 30.65 15.76
N VAL A 183 -9.06 30.97 14.92
CA VAL A 183 -9.85 29.95 14.22
C VAL A 183 -9.02 29.17 13.20
N GLU A 184 -8.19 29.85 12.41
CA GLU A 184 -7.34 29.20 11.40
C GLU A 184 -6.32 28.23 12.03
N GLU A 185 -5.67 28.63 13.11
CA GLU A 185 -4.69 27.79 13.80
C GLU A 185 -5.32 26.55 14.45
N VAL A 186 -6.54 26.67 15.00
CA VAL A 186 -7.28 25.51 15.52
C VAL A 186 -7.62 24.52 14.39
N VAL A 187 -8.12 25.02 13.26
CA VAL A 187 -8.46 24.15 12.11
C VAL A 187 -7.21 23.46 11.56
N ARG A 188 -6.11 24.20 11.38
CA ARG A 188 -4.83 23.63 10.92
C ARG A 188 -4.25 22.64 11.92
N GLY A 189 -4.32 22.93 13.21
CA GLY A 189 -3.87 22.05 14.28
C GLY A 189 -4.63 20.72 14.30
N ILE A 190 -5.96 20.75 14.14
CA ILE A 190 -6.78 19.53 14.04
C ILE A 190 -6.41 18.72 12.79
N LEU A 191 -6.26 19.37 11.64
CA LEU A 191 -5.90 18.69 10.38
C LEU A 191 -4.51 18.03 10.48
N LEU A 192 -3.49 18.78 10.88
CA LEU A 192 -2.13 18.25 11.06
C LEU A 192 -2.08 17.15 12.13
N GLY A 193 -2.76 17.36 13.26
CA GLY A 193 -2.86 16.37 14.33
C GLY A 193 -3.51 15.07 13.88
N SER A 194 -4.56 15.14 13.04
CA SER A 194 -5.21 13.95 12.48
C SER A 194 -4.27 13.16 11.56
N ILE A 195 -3.47 13.85 10.73
CA ILE A 195 -2.48 13.21 9.85
C ILE A 195 -1.39 12.53 10.69
N LEU A 196 -0.88 13.19 11.74
CA LEU A 196 0.12 12.61 12.64
C LEU A 196 -0.41 11.41 13.42
N ALA A 197 -1.67 11.46 13.89
CA ALA A 197 -2.32 10.34 14.56
C ALA A 197 -2.47 9.13 13.63
N ILE A 198 -2.90 9.36 12.37
CA ILE A 198 -3.01 8.30 11.36
C ILE A 198 -1.62 7.76 10.98
N LEU A 199 -0.60 8.61 10.89
CA LEU A 199 0.78 8.18 10.66
C LEU A 199 1.28 7.27 11.78
N ALA A 200 1.07 7.64 13.05
CA ALA A 200 1.45 6.81 14.20
C ALA A 200 0.75 5.45 14.19
N TYR A 201 -0.56 5.43 13.92
CA TYR A 201 -1.32 4.18 13.74
C TYR A 201 -0.74 3.32 12.61
N ASN A 202 -0.44 3.93 11.45
CA ASN A 202 0.08 3.18 10.31
C ASN A 202 1.51 2.68 10.51
N ILE A 203 2.35 3.37 11.29
CA ILE A 203 3.65 2.86 11.73
C ILE A 203 3.46 1.59 12.56
N PHE A 204 2.53 1.62 13.53
CA PHE A 204 2.22 0.43 14.33
C PHE A 204 1.75 -0.74 13.48
N VAL A 205 0.85 -0.50 12.52
CA VAL A 205 0.39 -1.53 11.57
C VAL A 205 1.55 -2.04 10.71
N ALA A 206 2.42 -1.17 10.20
CA ALA A 206 3.56 -1.56 9.38
C ALA A 206 4.56 -2.45 10.13
N VAL A 207 4.85 -2.12 11.39
CA VAL A 207 5.73 -2.93 12.27
C VAL A 207 5.10 -4.29 12.58
N SER A 208 3.77 -4.32 12.75
CA SER A 208 3.03 -5.55 13.09
C SER A 208 2.90 -6.50 11.89
N VAL A 209 2.55 -5.97 10.72
CA VAL A 209 2.25 -6.75 9.50
C VAL A 209 3.52 -7.10 8.71
N ARG A 210 4.57 -6.29 8.82
CA ARG A 210 5.89 -6.48 8.15
C ARG A 210 5.82 -6.71 6.64
N GLN A 211 4.80 -6.17 5.97
CA GLN A 211 4.68 -6.20 4.52
C GLN A 211 5.20 -4.90 3.88
N ALA A 212 5.78 -5.02 2.69
CA ALA A 212 6.39 -3.91 1.98
C ALA A 212 5.40 -2.77 1.65
N SER A 213 4.13 -3.10 1.34
CA SER A 213 3.10 -2.10 1.01
C SER A 213 2.86 -1.10 2.14
N HIS A 214 2.84 -1.56 3.39
CA HIS A 214 2.68 -0.71 4.57
C HIS A 214 3.91 0.17 4.82
N LEU A 215 5.12 -0.33 4.59
CA LEU A 215 6.34 0.47 4.74
C LEU A 215 6.37 1.62 3.72
N TRP A 216 6.04 1.35 2.46
CA TRP A 216 5.95 2.39 1.43
C TRP A 216 4.83 3.38 1.70
N TYR A 217 3.71 2.93 2.25
CA TYR A 217 2.64 3.83 2.67
C TYR A 217 3.04 4.75 3.81
N VAL A 218 3.70 4.23 4.86
CA VAL A 218 4.25 5.05 5.94
C VAL A 218 5.25 6.06 5.39
N LEU A 219 6.14 5.64 4.50
CA LEU A 219 7.11 6.54 3.87
C LEU A 219 6.42 7.65 3.06
N TYR A 220 5.35 7.32 2.32
CA TYR A 220 4.51 8.30 1.62
C TYR A 220 3.89 9.30 2.60
N LEU A 221 3.31 8.83 3.71
CA LEU A 221 2.71 9.68 4.74
C LEU A 221 3.75 10.60 5.39
N VAL A 222 4.97 10.12 5.63
CA VAL A 222 6.07 10.94 6.16
C VAL A 222 6.41 12.07 5.19
N PHE A 223 6.58 11.78 3.90
CA PHE A 223 6.85 12.82 2.90
C PHE A 223 5.67 13.80 2.74
N ALA A 224 4.43 13.31 2.79
CA ALA A 224 3.24 14.16 2.74
C ALA A 224 3.14 15.08 3.97
N ALA A 225 3.36 14.57 5.18
CA ALA A 225 3.38 15.37 6.40
C ALA A 225 4.52 16.40 6.37
N TRP A 226 5.71 16.01 5.92
CA TRP A 226 6.85 16.91 5.77
C TRP A 226 6.55 18.04 4.77
N PHE A 227 5.93 17.71 3.64
CA PHE A 227 5.49 18.69 2.65
C PHE A 227 4.46 19.67 3.23
N ILE A 228 3.41 19.18 3.90
CA ILE A 228 2.37 20.04 4.49
C ILE A 228 2.96 20.98 5.55
N SER A 229 3.82 20.46 6.43
CA SER A 229 4.49 21.27 7.45
C SER A 229 5.36 22.37 6.82
N THR A 230 6.10 22.04 5.75
CA THR A 230 6.97 23.00 5.05
C THR A 230 6.15 24.04 4.28
N GLU A 231 5.09 23.63 3.57
CA GLU A 231 4.28 24.52 2.74
C GLU A 231 3.51 25.54 3.57
N GLN A 232 2.94 25.11 4.69
CA GLN A 232 2.14 25.97 5.55
C GLN A 232 3.00 26.85 6.46
N VAL A 233 4.17 26.37 6.92
CA VAL A 233 5.01 27.03 7.95
C VAL A 233 4.33 27.15 9.33
N HIS A 234 3.03 26.86 9.44
CA HIS A 234 2.27 26.89 10.69
C HIS A 234 2.74 25.78 11.65
N GLY A 235 3.00 26.16 12.90
CA GLY A 235 3.62 25.30 13.93
C GLY A 235 5.15 25.31 13.95
N ILE A 236 5.83 25.67 12.85
CA ILE A 236 7.31 25.78 12.81
C ILE A 236 7.81 26.93 13.69
N GLN A 237 7.00 28.00 13.81
CA GLN A 237 7.29 29.14 14.69
C GLN A 237 7.52 28.75 16.16
N LEU A 238 6.96 27.62 16.63
CA LEU A 238 7.16 27.13 18.00
C LEU A 238 8.57 26.57 18.25
N LEU A 239 9.30 26.23 17.18
CA LEU A 239 10.66 25.69 17.25
C LEU A 239 11.72 26.78 17.41
N GLY A 240 11.34 28.05 17.39
CA GLY A 240 12.25 29.19 17.48
C GLY A 240 12.93 29.43 16.14
N ASP A 241 13.97 28.68 15.80
CA ASP A 241 14.63 28.78 14.51
C ASP A 241 14.04 27.79 13.50
N GLU A 242 13.92 28.20 12.24
CA GLU A 242 13.46 27.31 11.17
C GLU A 242 14.46 26.15 10.99
N PRO A 243 14.08 24.89 11.28
CA PRO A 243 14.97 23.77 11.08
C PRO A 243 15.33 23.69 9.60
N GLY A 244 16.62 23.56 9.27
CA GLY A 244 17.07 23.57 7.88
C GLY A 244 16.35 22.56 6.98
N LEU A 245 15.89 21.43 7.52
CA LEU A 245 15.10 20.41 6.80
C LEU A 245 13.70 20.88 6.36
N LEU A 246 13.13 21.87 7.03
CA LEU A 246 11.83 22.46 6.70
C LEU A 246 11.96 23.70 5.80
N HIS A 247 13.15 23.95 5.26
CA HIS A 247 13.36 25.08 4.35
C HIS A 247 12.68 24.84 3.00
N LYS A 248 11.97 25.86 2.48
CA LYS A 248 11.20 25.78 1.21
C LYS A 248 11.97 25.26 -0.01
N LYS A 249 13.30 25.42 -0.02
CA LYS A 249 14.20 24.89 -1.06
C LYS A 249 14.10 23.36 -1.22
N TYR A 250 13.67 22.65 -0.17
CA TYR A 250 13.54 21.21 -0.17
C TYR A 250 12.17 20.69 -0.64
N LEU A 251 11.19 21.58 -0.86
CA LEU A 251 9.85 21.21 -1.31
C LEU A 251 9.82 20.31 -2.58
N PRO A 252 10.62 20.56 -3.65
CA PRO A 252 10.59 19.67 -4.81
C PRO A 252 11.01 18.24 -4.44
N TYR A 253 11.99 18.10 -3.55
CA TYR A 253 12.50 16.81 -3.10
C TYR A 253 11.52 16.07 -2.20
N GLN A 254 10.78 16.79 -1.36
CA GLN A 254 9.70 16.22 -0.53
C GLN A 254 8.58 15.65 -1.41
N ILE A 255 8.17 16.38 -2.46
CA ILE A 255 7.17 15.92 -3.43
C ILE A 255 7.68 14.71 -4.22
N LEU A 256 8.92 14.74 -4.71
CA LEU A 256 9.53 13.61 -5.43
C LEU A 256 9.65 12.37 -4.55
N GLY A 257 9.99 12.54 -3.26
CA GLY A 257 9.97 11.45 -2.27
C GLY A 257 8.56 10.86 -2.10
N ALA A 258 7.54 11.70 -2.03
CA ALA A 258 6.15 11.26 -1.99
C ALA A 258 5.75 10.51 -3.26
N TRP A 259 6.16 10.97 -4.45
CA TRP A 259 5.89 10.26 -5.71
C TRP A 259 6.55 8.89 -5.74
N PHE A 260 7.82 8.81 -5.34
CA PHE A 260 8.58 7.57 -5.30
C PHE A 260 7.91 6.56 -4.37
N ALA A 261 7.61 6.97 -3.13
CA ALA A 261 6.93 6.14 -2.16
C ALA A 261 5.51 5.75 -2.62
N GLY A 262 4.76 6.69 -3.21
CA GLY A 262 3.42 6.45 -3.73
C GLY A 262 3.38 5.47 -4.90
N LEU A 263 4.34 5.54 -5.83
CA LEU A 263 4.47 4.60 -6.95
C LEU A 263 4.89 3.19 -6.48
N PHE A 264 5.84 3.10 -5.53
CA PHE A 264 6.21 1.81 -4.94
C PHE A 264 5.07 1.20 -4.11
N MET A 265 4.32 2.03 -3.39
CA MET A 265 3.09 1.63 -2.73
C MET A 265 2.09 1.10 -3.76
N ALA A 266 1.82 1.83 -4.85
CA ALA A 266 0.92 1.37 -5.91
C ALA A 266 1.36 0.01 -6.46
N ARG A 267 2.66 -0.14 -6.74
CA ARG A 267 3.24 -1.37 -7.30
C ARG A 267 3.03 -2.58 -6.40
N SER A 268 3.24 -2.40 -5.09
CA SER A 268 3.17 -3.46 -4.08
C SER A 268 1.74 -3.77 -3.65
N LEU A 269 0.90 -2.75 -3.44
CA LEU A 269 -0.50 -2.89 -3.04
C LEU A 269 -1.36 -3.51 -4.16
N LEU A 270 -1.18 -3.07 -5.40
CA LEU A 270 -1.92 -3.59 -6.55
C LEU A 270 -1.32 -4.89 -7.11
N GLU A 271 -0.21 -5.37 -6.53
CA GLU A 271 0.52 -6.58 -6.96
C GLU A 271 0.81 -6.63 -8.46
N THR A 272 1.02 -5.46 -9.08
CA THR A 272 1.19 -5.30 -10.54
C THR A 272 2.26 -6.22 -11.12
N ARG A 273 3.34 -6.48 -10.38
CA ARG A 273 4.41 -7.39 -10.79
C ARG A 273 3.92 -8.81 -11.09
N ILE A 274 2.95 -9.31 -10.32
CA ILE A 274 2.48 -10.70 -10.39
C ILE A 274 1.20 -10.77 -11.23
N ARG A 275 0.25 -9.85 -10.98
CA ARG A 275 -1.08 -9.90 -11.59
C ARG A 275 -1.18 -9.20 -12.94
N ALA A 276 -0.41 -8.12 -13.15
CA ALA A 276 -0.59 -7.23 -14.31
C ALA A 276 0.76 -6.70 -14.86
N PRO A 277 1.55 -7.55 -15.56
CA PRO A 277 2.91 -7.19 -15.98
C PRO A 277 2.99 -6.00 -16.93
N ASP A 278 1.93 -5.71 -17.70
CA ASP A 278 1.89 -4.52 -18.56
C ASP A 278 1.69 -3.23 -17.75
N LEU A 279 0.89 -3.26 -16.69
CA LEU A 279 0.77 -2.13 -15.75
C LEU A 279 2.08 -1.94 -14.97
N ASP A 280 2.79 -3.02 -14.63
CA ASP A 280 4.11 -2.94 -13.98
C ASP A 280 5.15 -2.24 -14.85
N LYS A 281 5.13 -2.42 -16.18
CA LYS A 281 5.99 -1.68 -17.11
C LYS A 281 5.70 -0.17 -17.03
N MET A 282 4.43 0.22 -16.98
CA MET A 282 4.04 1.64 -16.86
C MET A 282 4.50 2.23 -15.52
N VAL A 283 4.28 1.52 -14.41
CA VAL A 283 4.77 1.95 -13.08
C VAL A 283 6.29 2.08 -13.06
N ARG A 284 7.03 1.14 -13.66
CA ARG A 284 8.49 1.23 -13.78
C ARG A 284 8.94 2.42 -14.63
N ALA A 285 8.27 2.69 -15.74
CA ALA A 285 8.55 3.88 -16.56
C ALA A 285 8.36 5.17 -15.75
N CYS A 286 7.28 5.26 -14.98
CA CYS A 286 7.07 6.38 -14.05
C CYS A 286 8.17 6.46 -12.99
N LEU A 287 8.58 5.34 -12.38
CA LEU A 287 9.68 5.32 -11.40
C LEU A 287 11.00 5.81 -12.00
N TYR A 288 11.35 5.37 -13.22
CA TYR A 288 12.54 5.88 -13.91
C TYR A 288 12.43 7.38 -14.20
N ALA A 289 11.24 7.86 -14.58
CA ALA A 289 10.99 9.28 -14.75
C ALA A 289 11.16 10.05 -13.43
N VAL A 290 10.65 9.55 -12.31
CA VAL A 290 10.82 10.19 -10.98
C VAL A 290 12.30 10.26 -10.59
N VAL A 291 13.05 9.17 -10.74
CA VAL A 291 14.49 9.14 -10.42
C VAL A 291 15.27 10.08 -11.34
N THR A 292 14.92 10.13 -12.63
CA THR A 292 15.54 11.06 -13.59
C THR A 292 15.24 12.50 -13.21
N THR A 293 13.98 12.82 -12.88
CA THR A 293 13.57 14.16 -12.42
C THR A 293 14.29 14.54 -11.13
N PHE A 294 14.50 13.60 -10.19
CA PHE A 294 15.29 13.83 -8.99
C PHE A 294 16.72 14.21 -9.31
N VAL A 295 17.39 13.46 -10.19
CA VAL A 295 18.76 13.79 -10.62
C VAL A 295 18.83 15.14 -11.33
N LEU A 296 17.90 15.42 -12.25
CA LEU A 296 17.83 16.71 -12.95
C LEU A 296 17.60 17.88 -11.97
N THR A 297 16.79 17.67 -10.94
CA THR A 297 16.48 18.69 -9.93
C THR A 297 17.71 19.12 -9.13
N LEU A 298 18.75 18.27 -9.00
CA LEU A 298 20.01 18.65 -8.36
C LEU A 298 20.81 19.69 -9.14
N PHE A 299 20.61 19.78 -10.47
CA PHE A 299 21.34 20.68 -11.36
C PHE A 299 20.53 21.88 -11.82
N LEU A 300 19.21 21.86 -11.63
CA LEU A 300 18.30 22.92 -12.07
C LEU A 300 18.08 23.98 -10.97
N PRO A 301 17.83 25.24 -11.34
CA PRO A 301 17.40 26.26 -10.39
C PRO A 301 16.10 25.84 -9.67
N THR A 302 15.99 26.11 -8.37
CA THR A 302 14.85 25.69 -7.53
C THR A 302 13.48 26.06 -8.10
N ARG A 303 13.38 27.20 -8.79
CA ARG A 303 12.16 27.62 -9.46
C ARG A 303 11.74 26.67 -10.58
N VAL A 304 12.66 26.37 -11.50
CA VAL A 304 12.39 25.48 -12.64
C VAL A 304 11.99 24.10 -12.12
N SER A 305 12.68 23.62 -11.08
CA SER A 305 12.33 22.37 -10.41
C SER A 305 10.91 22.39 -9.83
N MET A 306 10.50 23.47 -9.17
CA MET A 306 9.15 23.58 -8.60
C MET A 306 8.05 23.62 -9.68
N GLU A 307 8.25 24.37 -10.76
CA GLU A 307 7.33 24.39 -11.90
C GLU A 307 7.15 22.98 -12.48
N TRP A 308 8.26 22.27 -12.74
CA TRP A 308 8.26 20.93 -13.31
C TRP A 308 7.59 19.90 -12.40
N VAL A 309 7.91 19.93 -11.10
CA VAL A 309 7.33 19.03 -10.11
C VAL A 309 5.85 19.34 -9.87
N THR A 310 5.42 20.60 -9.95
CA THR A 310 4.00 20.93 -9.82
C THR A 310 3.18 20.32 -10.97
N ILE A 311 3.61 20.54 -12.22
CA ILE A 311 2.96 19.98 -13.41
C ILE A 311 3.00 18.45 -13.37
N GLY A 312 4.16 17.87 -13.05
CA GLY A 312 4.31 16.43 -12.93
C GLY A 312 3.43 15.80 -11.85
N SER A 313 3.08 16.53 -10.77
CA SER A 313 2.22 16.01 -9.70
C SER A 313 0.80 15.79 -10.20
N VAL A 314 0.30 16.74 -11.00
CA VAL A 314 -1.02 16.65 -11.63
C VAL A 314 -1.04 15.47 -12.59
N VAL A 315 -0.04 15.37 -13.48
CA VAL A 315 0.07 14.26 -14.44
C VAL A 315 0.16 12.92 -13.73
N LEU A 316 1.01 12.80 -12.71
CA LEU A 316 1.17 11.56 -11.96
C LEU A 316 -0.10 11.18 -11.19
N GLY A 317 -0.83 12.16 -10.65
CA GLY A 317 -2.13 11.95 -10.02
C GLY A 317 -3.12 11.29 -10.98
N PHE A 318 -3.24 11.79 -12.22
CA PHE A 318 -4.09 11.18 -13.25
C PHE A 318 -3.60 9.79 -13.68
N VAL A 319 -2.29 9.60 -13.81
CA VAL A 319 -1.71 8.28 -14.12
C VAL A 319 -2.03 7.27 -13.03
N LEU A 320 -1.95 7.66 -11.75
CA LEU A 320 -2.30 6.80 -10.63
C LEU A 320 -3.79 6.45 -10.61
N ILE A 321 -4.69 7.40 -10.92
CA ILE A 321 -6.12 7.13 -11.08
C ILE A 321 -6.35 6.11 -12.21
N LEU A 322 -5.70 6.29 -13.36
CA LEU A 322 -5.81 5.38 -14.50
C LEU A 322 -5.31 3.97 -14.15
N LEU A 323 -4.13 3.88 -13.53
CA LEU A 323 -3.57 2.61 -13.03
C LEU A 323 -4.53 1.90 -12.08
N SER A 324 -5.11 2.65 -11.15
CA SER A 324 -6.07 2.13 -10.17
C SER A 324 -7.34 1.60 -10.84
N TYR A 325 -7.86 2.34 -11.83
CA TYR A 325 -9.05 1.95 -12.58
C TYR A 325 -8.82 0.67 -13.40
N LEU A 326 -7.71 0.59 -14.13
CA LEU A 326 -7.35 -0.59 -14.92
C LEU A 326 -7.13 -1.82 -14.02
N ALA A 327 -6.47 -1.64 -12.88
CA ALA A 327 -6.27 -2.70 -11.88
C ALA A 327 -7.59 -3.18 -11.27
N TRP A 328 -8.53 -2.26 -11.02
CA TRP A 328 -9.85 -2.57 -10.49
C TRP A 328 -10.69 -3.38 -11.49
N TYR A 329 -10.72 -2.96 -12.75
CA TYR A 329 -11.55 -3.61 -13.77
C TYR A 329 -11.07 -5.04 -14.09
N HIS A 330 -9.76 -5.29 -14.11
CA HIS A 330 -9.20 -6.55 -14.60
C HIS A 330 -8.65 -7.52 -13.54
N TYR A 331 -8.23 -7.06 -12.36
CA TYR A 331 -7.35 -7.88 -11.50
C TYR A 331 -7.71 -7.95 -10.01
N ASN A 332 -8.16 -6.85 -9.38
CA ASN A 332 -8.33 -6.82 -7.93
C ASN A 332 -9.46 -5.92 -7.44
N ARG A 333 -10.37 -6.46 -6.62
CA ARG A 333 -11.43 -5.70 -5.96
C ARG A 333 -10.90 -4.69 -4.94
N ALA A 334 -9.73 -4.96 -4.33
CA ALA A 334 -9.05 -4.05 -3.41
C ALA A 334 -8.56 -2.74 -4.07
N ALA A 335 -8.42 -2.71 -5.40
CA ALA A 335 -8.02 -1.52 -6.14
C ALA A 335 -9.10 -0.41 -6.13
N ARG A 336 -10.36 -0.73 -5.79
CA ARG A 336 -11.46 0.24 -5.73
C ARG A 336 -11.18 1.35 -4.71
N SER A 337 -10.77 0.98 -3.50
CA SER A 337 -10.48 1.94 -2.42
C SER A 337 -9.30 2.84 -2.79
N TYR A 338 -8.30 2.28 -3.46
CA TYR A 338 -7.14 2.99 -3.98
C TYR A 338 -7.53 4.01 -5.08
N PHE A 339 -8.41 3.64 -6.01
CA PHE A 339 -8.94 4.54 -7.05
C PHE A 339 -9.65 5.76 -6.46
N PHE A 340 -10.58 5.54 -5.50
CA PHE A 340 -11.28 6.64 -4.86
C PHE A 340 -10.31 7.53 -4.07
N ALA A 341 -9.32 6.96 -3.39
CA ALA A 341 -8.32 7.73 -2.66
C ALA A 341 -7.61 8.77 -3.55
N TRP A 342 -7.06 8.35 -4.69
CA TRP A 342 -6.40 9.28 -5.62
C TRP A 342 -7.36 10.25 -6.29
N THR A 343 -8.61 9.86 -6.52
CA THR A 343 -9.64 10.74 -7.05
C THR A 343 -9.94 11.90 -6.08
N PHE A 344 -10.11 11.62 -4.79
CA PHE A 344 -10.33 12.67 -3.78
C PHE A 344 -9.12 13.60 -3.62
N ALA A 345 -7.89 13.07 -3.72
CA ALA A 345 -6.69 13.90 -3.71
C ALA A 345 -6.66 14.87 -4.90
N VAL A 346 -6.80 14.35 -6.13
CA VAL A 346 -6.79 15.18 -7.35
C VAL A 346 -7.95 16.18 -7.35
N LEU A 347 -9.12 15.79 -6.85
CA LEU A 347 -10.26 16.69 -6.72
C LEU A 347 -9.97 17.84 -5.74
N GLY A 348 -9.37 17.56 -4.58
CA GLY A 348 -8.98 18.59 -3.60
C GLY A 348 -7.99 19.61 -4.17
N PHE A 349 -6.93 19.13 -4.83
CA PHE A 349 -5.99 20.00 -5.53
C PHE A 349 -6.62 20.72 -6.73
N GLY A 350 -7.54 20.08 -7.45
CA GLY A 350 -8.25 20.65 -8.59
C GLY A 350 -9.17 21.83 -8.19
N ILE A 351 -9.92 21.68 -7.10
CA ILE A 351 -10.74 22.77 -6.52
C ILE A 351 -9.84 23.96 -6.18
N TYR A 352 -8.70 23.70 -5.53
CA TYR A 352 -7.75 24.75 -5.21
C TYR A 352 -7.14 25.41 -6.45
N ALA A 353 -6.76 24.63 -7.47
CA ALA A 353 -6.24 25.15 -8.71
C ALA A 353 -7.25 26.09 -9.42
N LEU A 354 -8.54 25.75 -9.41
CA LEU A 354 -9.60 26.62 -9.94
C LEU A 354 -9.72 27.96 -9.20
N THR A 355 -9.38 27.97 -7.90
CA THR A 355 -9.35 29.23 -7.12
C THR A 355 -8.15 30.08 -7.50
N VAL A 356 -7.01 29.45 -7.78
CA VAL A 356 -5.78 30.13 -8.21
C VAL A 356 -5.96 30.74 -9.59
N ILE A 357 -6.66 30.07 -10.50
CA ILE A 357 -6.97 30.58 -11.86
C ILE A 357 -8.06 31.67 -11.82
N GLY A 358 -8.77 31.83 -10.70
CA GLY A 358 -9.78 32.88 -10.51
C GLY A 358 -11.22 32.47 -10.87
N TYR A 359 -11.47 31.20 -11.20
CA TYR A 359 -12.83 30.68 -11.47
C TYR A 359 -13.68 30.51 -10.21
N LEU A 360 -13.03 30.21 -9.07
CA LEU A 360 -13.69 30.03 -7.78
C LEU A 360 -13.19 31.07 -6.78
N PRO A 361 -14.07 31.60 -5.90
CA PRO A 361 -13.66 32.55 -4.88
C PRO A 361 -12.80 31.88 -3.81
N LEU A 362 -11.76 32.57 -3.35
CA LEU A 362 -10.94 32.12 -2.22
C LEU A 362 -11.71 32.31 -0.91
N ASN A 363 -12.03 31.20 -0.25
CA ASN A 363 -12.71 31.13 1.04
C ASN A 363 -12.12 29.99 1.88
N LEU A 364 -12.60 29.81 3.11
CA LEU A 364 -12.11 28.75 4.00
C LEU A 364 -12.24 27.34 3.36
N PHE A 365 -13.36 27.06 2.69
CA PHE A 365 -13.56 25.73 2.10
C PHE A 365 -12.57 25.44 0.97
N THR A 366 -12.38 26.40 0.08
CA THR A 366 -11.50 26.27 -1.08
C THR A 366 -10.02 26.33 -0.71
N SER A 367 -9.65 27.12 0.31
CA SER A 367 -8.27 27.18 0.80
C SER A 367 -7.83 25.89 1.50
N TYR A 368 -8.76 25.19 2.15
CA TYR A 368 -8.50 23.90 2.82
C TYR A 368 -8.85 22.66 1.96
N ALA A 369 -9.27 22.84 0.71
CA ALA A 369 -9.66 21.75 -0.18
C ALA A 369 -8.54 20.70 -0.41
N PRO A 370 -7.26 21.08 -0.60
CA PRO A 370 -6.18 20.09 -0.71
C PRO A 370 -6.02 19.22 0.53
N GLN A 371 -6.13 19.80 1.73
CA GLN A 371 -5.98 19.08 3.00
C GLN A 371 -7.16 18.13 3.24
N PHE A 372 -8.39 18.53 2.90
CA PHE A 372 -9.53 17.62 2.94
C PHE A 372 -9.38 16.47 1.94
N GLY A 373 -8.93 16.76 0.71
CA GLY A 373 -8.65 15.74 -0.30
C GLY A 373 -7.58 14.74 0.14
N LEU A 374 -6.47 15.23 0.69
CA LEU A 374 -5.39 14.39 1.25
C LEU A 374 -5.85 13.59 2.47
N SER A 375 -6.63 14.17 3.38
CA SER A 375 -7.13 13.46 4.56
C SER A 375 -8.07 12.32 4.15
N ALA A 376 -8.99 12.58 3.21
CA ALA A 376 -9.86 11.55 2.64
C ALA A 376 -9.03 10.46 1.93
N GLN A 377 -8.01 10.83 1.16
CA GLN A 377 -7.09 9.90 0.53
C GLN A 377 -6.41 8.99 1.56
N ILE A 378 -5.82 9.55 2.61
CA ILE A 378 -5.11 8.82 3.67
C ILE A 378 -6.05 7.82 4.37
N ILE A 379 -7.28 8.22 4.68
CA ILE A 379 -8.28 7.32 5.28
C ILE A 379 -8.60 6.16 4.33
N LEU A 380 -8.85 6.46 3.06
CA LEU A 380 -9.19 5.46 2.04
C LEU A 380 -8.02 4.50 1.73
N LEU A 381 -6.79 4.99 1.72
CA LEU A 381 -5.58 4.16 1.59
C LEU A 381 -5.39 3.23 2.79
N SER A 382 -5.65 3.73 4.00
CA SER A 382 -5.61 2.91 5.21
C SER A 382 -6.65 1.77 5.15
N PHE A 383 -7.84 2.05 4.60
CA PHE A 383 -8.86 1.03 4.36
C PHE A 383 -8.44 0.02 3.27
N ALA A 384 -7.83 0.50 2.17
CA ALA A 384 -7.33 -0.38 1.11
C ALA A 384 -6.27 -1.38 1.62
N LEU A 385 -5.40 -0.94 2.53
CA LEU A 385 -4.41 -1.79 3.18
C LEU A 385 -5.06 -2.78 4.16
N ALA A 386 -6.07 -2.36 4.91
CA ALA A 386 -6.82 -3.26 5.79
C ALA A 386 -7.53 -4.38 5.00
N ASP A 387 -8.12 -4.03 3.84
CA ASP A 387 -8.71 -5.01 2.92
C ASP A 387 -7.64 -5.99 2.38
N GLN A 388 -6.44 -5.50 2.06
CA GLN A 388 -5.33 -6.36 1.64
C GLN A 388 -4.95 -7.38 2.74
N ILE A 389 -4.82 -6.94 3.99
CA ILE A 389 -4.53 -7.85 5.12
C ILE A 389 -5.61 -8.92 5.23
N LYS A 390 -6.88 -8.52 5.15
CA LYS A 390 -8.01 -9.45 5.23
C LYS A 390 -7.98 -10.48 4.11
N GLN A 391 -7.62 -10.07 2.89
CA GLN A 391 -7.49 -10.98 1.76
C GLN A 391 -6.36 -12.00 1.98
N VAL A 392 -5.16 -11.53 2.36
CA VAL A 392 -4.00 -12.40 2.58
C VAL A 392 -4.26 -13.40 3.71
N GLN A 393 -4.92 -12.97 4.79
CA GLN A 393 -5.32 -13.85 5.88
C GLN A 393 -6.38 -14.88 5.45
N GLY A 394 -7.34 -14.46 4.62
CA GLY A 394 -8.35 -15.37 4.06
C GLY A 394 -7.74 -16.47 3.20
N GLU A 395 -6.83 -16.10 2.30
CA GLU A 395 -6.10 -17.06 1.46
C GLU A 395 -5.27 -18.02 2.34
N ALA A 396 -4.52 -17.52 3.31
CA ALA A 396 -3.74 -18.35 4.23
C ALA A 396 -4.61 -19.36 5.01
N LEU A 397 -5.80 -18.93 5.44
CA LEU A 397 -6.75 -19.81 6.11
C LEU A 397 -7.26 -20.91 5.17
N GLU A 398 -7.64 -20.56 3.94
CA GLU A 398 -8.06 -21.55 2.93
C GLU A 398 -6.95 -22.56 2.63
N TRP A 399 -5.69 -22.13 2.51
CA TRP A 399 -4.54 -23.02 2.31
C TRP A 399 -4.37 -23.98 3.50
N SER A 400 -4.50 -23.48 4.73
CA SER A 400 -4.44 -24.30 5.94
C SER A 400 -5.60 -25.31 6.00
N GLU A 401 -6.81 -24.89 5.64
CA GLU A 401 -7.98 -25.78 5.59
C GLU A 401 -7.82 -26.87 4.54
N ARG A 402 -7.34 -26.53 3.34
CA ARG A 402 -7.06 -27.51 2.27
C ARG A 402 -5.96 -28.49 2.67
N ALA A 403 -4.90 -28.02 3.34
CA ALA A 403 -3.84 -28.88 3.85
C ALA A 403 -4.38 -29.87 4.90
N LEU A 404 -5.21 -29.40 5.82
CA LEU A 404 -5.86 -30.25 6.84
C LEU A 404 -6.85 -31.23 6.20
N ALA A 405 -7.64 -30.80 5.22
CA ALA A 405 -8.58 -31.66 4.50
C ALA A 405 -7.85 -32.77 3.73
N ASN A 406 -6.76 -32.43 3.04
CA ASN A 406 -5.91 -33.41 2.35
C ASN A 406 -5.31 -34.40 3.35
N LEU A 407 -4.75 -33.94 4.47
CA LEU A 407 -4.18 -34.82 5.49
C LEU A 407 -5.22 -35.78 6.09
N ARG A 408 -6.44 -35.30 6.36
CA ARG A 408 -7.57 -36.16 6.79
C ARG A 408 -7.96 -37.16 5.73
N SER A 409 -7.97 -36.76 4.45
CA SER A 409 -8.26 -37.66 3.34
C SER A 409 -7.20 -38.77 3.24
N TYR A 410 -5.91 -38.45 3.33
CA TYR A 410 -4.83 -39.44 3.36
C TYR A 410 -4.93 -40.39 4.56
N GLN A 411 -5.18 -39.87 5.76
CA GLN A 411 -5.38 -40.72 6.95
C GLN A 411 -6.57 -41.65 6.78
N SER A 412 -7.70 -41.15 6.26
CA SER A 412 -8.86 -41.97 5.96
C SER A 412 -8.57 -43.07 4.94
N LEU A 413 -7.84 -42.76 3.86
CA LEU A 413 -7.45 -43.75 2.86
C LEU A 413 -6.51 -44.81 3.43
N PHE A 414 -5.58 -44.43 4.32
CA PHE A 414 -4.66 -45.35 4.98
C PHE A 414 -5.38 -46.24 5.99
N ASP A 415 -6.15 -45.64 6.90
CA ASP A 415 -6.82 -46.34 8.00
C ASP A 415 -7.97 -47.25 7.53
N ASN A 416 -8.68 -46.86 6.45
CA ASN A 416 -9.79 -47.62 5.88
C ASN A 416 -9.39 -48.49 4.68
N ALA A 417 -8.10 -48.56 4.31
CA ALA A 417 -7.66 -49.48 3.26
C ALA A 417 -7.90 -50.94 3.71
N ILE A 418 -8.52 -51.72 2.82
CA ILE A 418 -8.78 -53.15 3.05
C ILE A 418 -7.47 -53.94 3.03
N GLU A 419 -6.51 -53.49 2.24
CA GLU A 419 -5.18 -54.09 2.15
C GLU A 419 -4.30 -53.61 3.31
N GLY A 420 -3.42 -54.48 3.80
CA GLY A 420 -2.43 -54.11 4.80
C GLY A 420 -1.38 -53.20 4.17
N VAL A 421 -1.37 -51.91 4.51
CA VAL A 421 -0.38 -50.94 4.05
C VAL A 421 0.60 -50.66 5.18
N PHE A 422 1.90 -50.73 4.90
CA PHE A 422 2.94 -50.51 5.90
C PHE A 422 4.21 -49.89 5.33
N GLN A 423 4.98 -49.26 6.21
CA GLN A 423 6.37 -48.85 5.96
C GLN A 423 7.31 -49.67 6.83
N MET A 424 8.44 -50.05 6.26
CA MET A 424 9.50 -50.83 6.90
C MET A 424 10.82 -50.05 6.84
N SER A 425 11.54 -50.02 7.97
CA SER A 425 12.90 -49.48 8.02
C SER A 425 13.90 -50.40 7.33
N LEU A 426 15.08 -49.88 6.97
CA LEU A 426 16.18 -50.70 6.43
C LEU A 426 16.60 -51.85 7.36
N ASN A 427 16.37 -51.69 8.67
CA ASN A 427 16.59 -52.71 9.70
C ASN A 427 15.41 -53.70 9.84
N ARG A 428 14.52 -53.75 8.84
CA ARG A 428 13.39 -54.68 8.72
C ARG A 428 12.36 -54.57 9.83
N ARG A 429 12.18 -53.37 10.41
CA ARG A 429 11.15 -53.13 11.44
C ARG A 429 10.00 -52.30 10.88
N PHE A 430 8.78 -52.59 11.33
CA PHE A 430 7.61 -51.76 11.03
C PHE A 430 7.81 -50.33 11.56
N LEU A 431 7.72 -49.35 10.66
CA LEU A 431 7.71 -47.92 10.98
C LEU A 431 6.27 -47.43 11.14
N THR A 432 5.43 -47.75 10.17
CA THR A 432 3.99 -47.45 10.16
C THR A 432 3.24 -48.64 9.60
N ALA A 433 2.00 -48.84 10.03
CA ALA A 433 1.12 -49.90 9.55
C ALA A 433 -0.34 -49.47 9.75
N ASN A 434 -1.20 -49.73 8.78
CA ASN A 434 -2.63 -49.45 8.92
C ASN A 434 -3.33 -50.54 9.77
N PRO A 435 -4.60 -50.33 10.19
CA PRO A 435 -5.36 -51.31 10.95
C PRO A 435 -5.46 -52.69 10.25
N ALA A 436 -5.67 -52.71 8.93
CA ALA A 436 -5.75 -53.95 8.16
C ALA A 436 -4.45 -54.79 8.26
N MET A 437 -3.28 -54.16 8.22
CA MET A 437 -2.01 -54.87 8.41
C MET A 437 -1.89 -55.48 9.81
N ALA A 438 -2.30 -54.75 10.83
CA ALA A 438 -2.29 -55.26 12.20
C ALA A 438 -3.23 -56.47 12.35
N GLU A 439 -4.42 -56.41 11.77
CA GLU A 439 -5.40 -57.50 11.78
C GLU A 439 -4.90 -58.73 11.02
N LEU A 440 -4.30 -58.55 9.83
CA LEU A 440 -3.69 -59.65 9.05
C LEU A 440 -2.63 -60.40 9.86
N MET A 441 -1.79 -59.66 10.58
CA MET A 441 -0.72 -60.20 11.42
C MET A 441 -1.22 -60.70 12.79
N GLY A 442 -2.50 -60.54 13.12
CA GLY A 442 -3.12 -61.04 14.36
C GLY A 442 -2.91 -60.17 15.60
N TYR A 443 -2.60 -58.88 15.42
CA TYR A 443 -2.43 -57.89 16.49
C TYR A 443 -3.74 -57.13 16.75
N SER A 444 -3.92 -56.60 17.97
CA SER A 444 -5.15 -55.85 18.30
C SER A 444 -5.20 -54.45 17.68
N GLY A 445 -4.09 -53.98 17.11
CA GLY A 445 -4.00 -52.70 16.41
C GLY A 445 -2.58 -52.34 15.99
N SER A 446 -2.45 -51.36 15.10
CA SER A 446 -1.17 -50.96 14.50
C SER A 446 -0.12 -50.51 15.51
N ARG A 447 -0.52 -49.82 16.59
CA ARG A 447 0.39 -49.42 17.68
C ARG A 447 1.04 -50.60 18.38
N GLU A 448 0.33 -51.72 18.55
CA GLU A 448 0.88 -52.92 19.18
C GLU A 448 1.94 -53.57 18.26
N LEU A 449 1.61 -53.72 16.98
CA LEU A 449 2.51 -54.27 15.95
C LEU A 449 3.83 -53.48 15.90
N ILE A 450 3.75 -52.15 15.83
CA ILE A 450 4.95 -51.27 15.78
C ILE A 450 5.75 -51.37 17.07
N ARG A 451 5.09 -51.38 18.24
CA ARG A 451 5.76 -51.45 19.55
C ARG A 451 6.47 -52.78 19.78
N ARG A 452 5.88 -53.91 19.38
CA ARG A 452 6.57 -55.22 19.45
C ARG A 452 7.72 -55.30 18.46
N SER A 453 7.70 -54.46 17.41
CA SER A 453 8.75 -54.29 16.42
C SER A 453 9.26 -55.63 15.87
N PRO A 454 8.41 -56.54 15.36
CA PRO A 454 8.89 -57.78 14.78
C PRO A 454 9.69 -57.52 13.49
N ASP A 455 10.53 -58.48 13.08
CA ASP A 455 11.20 -58.41 11.77
C ASP A 455 10.16 -58.67 10.68
N VAL A 456 9.96 -57.68 9.81
CA VAL A 456 8.93 -57.69 8.76
C VAL A 456 9.16 -58.84 7.78
N LEU A 457 10.41 -59.12 7.38
CA LEU A 457 10.67 -60.19 6.42
C LEU A 457 10.46 -61.57 7.05
N GLU A 458 10.81 -61.73 8.32
CA GLU A 458 10.52 -62.98 9.05
C GLU A 458 9.02 -63.17 9.29
N THR A 459 8.31 -62.09 9.60
CA THR A 459 6.87 -62.12 9.89
C THR A 459 6.05 -62.36 8.64
N CYS A 460 6.39 -61.71 7.52
CA CYS A 460 5.60 -61.78 6.28
C CYS A 460 6.01 -62.95 5.35
N PHE A 461 7.18 -63.57 5.55
CA PHE A 461 7.65 -64.68 4.74
C PHE A 461 8.24 -65.81 5.60
N ALA A 462 7.45 -66.87 5.80
CA ALA A 462 7.86 -68.03 6.59
C ALA A 462 9.05 -68.79 5.96
N GLU A 463 9.12 -68.86 4.64
CA GLU A 463 10.14 -69.63 3.92
C GLU A 463 11.42 -68.83 3.68
N ALA A 464 12.55 -69.36 4.19
CA ALA A 464 13.86 -68.74 4.02
C ALA A 464 14.30 -68.59 2.54
N ARG A 465 13.80 -69.46 1.64
CA ARG A 465 14.05 -69.37 0.19
C ARG A 465 13.32 -68.17 -0.43
N VAL A 466 12.08 -67.92 -0.02
CA VAL A 466 11.30 -66.77 -0.48
C VAL A 466 11.90 -65.46 0.05
N ARG A 467 12.32 -65.42 1.32
CA ARG A 467 13.04 -64.26 1.89
C ARG A 467 14.27 -63.87 1.08
N ARG A 468 15.13 -64.84 0.73
CA ARG A 468 16.31 -64.59 -0.11
C ARG A 468 15.94 -64.01 -1.47
N ARG A 469 14.90 -64.55 -2.11
CA ARG A 469 14.41 -64.06 -3.40
C ARG A 469 13.87 -62.62 -3.31
N VAL A 470 13.13 -62.28 -2.25
CA VAL A 470 12.61 -60.94 -2.00
C VAL A 470 13.76 -59.94 -1.86
N VAL A 471 14.76 -60.26 -1.03
CA VAL A 471 15.94 -59.39 -0.81
C VAL A 471 16.70 -59.18 -2.12
N GLU A 472 16.99 -60.25 -2.85
CA GLU A 472 17.69 -60.18 -4.15
C GLU A 472 16.93 -59.30 -5.16
N GLN A 473 15.59 -59.43 -5.23
CA GLN A 473 14.78 -58.61 -6.13
C GLN A 473 14.73 -57.14 -5.71
N LEU A 474 14.69 -56.84 -4.40
CA LEU A 474 14.77 -55.47 -3.89
C LEU A 474 16.13 -54.84 -4.19
N GLU A 475 17.23 -55.58 -4.03
CA GLU A 475 18.58 -55.11 -4.34
C GLU A 475 18.77 -54.87 -5.85
N THR A 476 18.21 -55.74 -6.70
CA THR A 476 18.43 -55.67 -8.15
C THR A 476 17.50 -54.68 -8.85
N ARG A 477 16.23 -54.56 -8.40
CA ARG A 477 15.18 -53.81 -9.10
C ARG A 477 14.54 -52.70 -8.26
N GLY A 478 14.88 -52.59 -6.98
CA GLY A 478 14.26 -51.66 -6.03
C GLY A 478 12.80 -51.98 -5.69
N THR A 479 12.17 -52.96 -6.36
CA THR A 479 10.75 -53.29 -6.22
C THR A 479 10.49 -54.80 -6.35
N VAL A 480 9.51 -55.26 -5.59
CA VAL A 480 8.97 -56.62 -5.57
C VAL A 480 7.46 -56.51 -5.69
N LYS A 481 6.87 -57.19 -6.67
CA LYS A 481 5.43 -57.10 -6.93
C LYS A 481 4.79 -58.48 -6.85
N GLY A 482 3.76 -58.59 -6.03
CA GLY A 482 2.84 -59.72 -6.06
C GLY A 482 3.45 -61.06 -5.65
N ILE A 483 4.38 -61.08 -4.69
CA ILE A 483 4.90 -62.37 -4.20
C ILE A 483 3.85 -62.97 -3.26
N GLU A 484 3.24 -64.07 -3.71
CA GLU A 484 2.43 -64.92 -2.85
C GLU A 484 3.34 -65.71 -1.90
N ALA A 485 3.12 -65.55 -0.61
CA ALA A 485 3.91 -66.18 0.42
C ALA A 485 3.06 -66.62 1.60
N ARG A 486 3.53 -67.69 2.24
CA ARG A 486 3.01 -68.19 3.49
C ARG A 486 3.60 -67.41 4.67
N TYR A 487 2.76 -67.11 5.65
CA TYR A 487 3.14 -66.47 6.91
C TYR A 487 2.37 -67.05 8.10
N TYR A 488 2.86 -66.76 9.31
CA TYR A 488 2.20 -67.13 10.56
C TYR A 488 1.77 -65.86 11.29
N ASP A 489 0.51 -65.80 11.71
CA ASP A 489 0.04 -64.70 12.54
C ASP A 489 0.57 -64.81 13.99
N LEU A 490 0.30 -63.80 14.83
CA LEU A 490 0.73 -63.76 16.23
C LEU A 490 0.26 -64.98 17.05
N GLN A 491 -0.80 -65.67 16.63
CA GLN A 491 -1.37 -66.84 17.29
C GLN A 491 -0.80 -68.15 16.73
N GLY A 492 0.10 -68.08 15.75
CA GLY A 492 0.72 -69.23 15.09
C GLY A 492 -0.15 -69.88 14.01
N ARG A 493 -1.23 -69.23 13.57
CA ARG A 493 -2.09 -69.75 12.49
C ARG A 493 -1.44 -69.50 11.14
N GLU A 494 -1.51 -70.50 10.28
CA GLU A 494 -0.98 -70.45 8.91
C GLU A 494 -1.91 -69.66 8.00
N ARG A 495 -1.37 -68.64 7.30
CA ARG A 495 -2.10 -67.81 6.34
C ARG A 495 -1.25 -67.55 5.09
N TRP A 496 -1.91 -67.12 4.02
CA TRP A 496 -1.26 -66.75 2.76
C TRP A 496 -1.55 -65.29 2.43
N ALA A 497 -0.53 -64.57 1.95
CA ALA A 497 -0.69 -63.20 1.50
C ALA A 497 0.08 -62.95 0.21
N THR A 498 -0.46 -62.06 -0.62
CA THR A 498 0.27 -61.44 -1.72
C THR A 498 0.93 -60.17 -1.22
N ILE A 499 2.26 -60.14 -1.21
CA ILE A 499 3.05 -59.03 -0.69
C ILE A 499 3.78 -58.33 -1.82
N SER A 500 3.69 -57.00 -1.84
CA SER A 500 4.49 -56.14 -2.70
C SER A 500 5.29 -55.18 -1.84
N LEU A 501 6.53 -54.91 -2.24
CA LEU A 501 7.46 -54.02 -1.55
C LEU A 501 8.14 -53.12 -2.58
N HIS A 502 8.35 -51.86 -2.25
CA HIS A 502 9.18 -50.98 -3.05
C HIS A 502 10.07 -50.11 -2.15
N THR A 503 11.27 -49.84 -2.63
CA THR A 503 12.27 -49.04 -1.90
C THR A 503 12.06 -47.58 -2.26
N VAL A 504 11.97 -46.74 -1.24
CA VAL A 504 11.92 -45.28 -1.37
C VAL A 504 13.34 -44.75 -1.15
N TYR A 505 13.80 -43.91 -2.06
CA TYR A 505 15.14 -43.32 -2.03
C TYR A 505 15.06 -41.82 -1.70
N ASP A 506 16.11 -41.28 -1.09
CA ASP A 506 16.28 -39.84 -0.88
C ASP A 506 16.76 -39.12 -2.17
N ASN A 507 16.93 -37.80 -2.10
CA ASN A 507 17.40 -36.99 -3.24
C ASN A 507 18.84 -37.31 -3.67
N ASP A 508 19.64 -37.97 -2.81
CA ASP A 508 21.02 -38.35 -3.07
C ASP A 508 21.14 -39.80 -3.57
N GLY A 509 20.01 -40.49 -3.72
CA GLY A 509 19.93 -41.87 -4.21
C GLY A 509 20.16 -42.94 -3.14
N ASN A 510 20.20 -42.59 -1.86
CA ASN A 510 20.31 -43.56 -0.77
C ASN A 510 18.91 -44.10 -0.38
N PRO A 511 18.79 -45.39 -0.03
CA PRO A 511 17.52 -45.95 0.40
C PRO A 511 17.10 -45.38 1.76
N LEU A 512 15.88 -44.86 1.88
CA LEU A 512 15.34 -44.23 3.09
C LEU A 512 14.51 -45.25 3.91
N HIS A 513 13.51 -45.86 3.27
CA HIS A 513 12.63 -46.88 3.84
C HIS A 513 12.00 -47.70 2.71
N LEU A 514 11.27 -48.76 3.08
CA LEU A 514 10.50 -49.56 2.14
C LEU A 514 9.01 -49.41 2.42
N GLU A 515 8.21 -49.34 1.36
CA GLU A 515 6.76 -49.28 1.42
C GLU A 515 6.17 -50.57 0.87
N GLY A 516 5.24 -51.16 1.63
CA GLY A 516 4.68 -52.46 1.31
C GLY A 516 3.16 -52.49 1.38
N THR A 517 2.59 -53.36 0.54
CA THR A 517 1.19 -53.79 0.63
C THR A 517 1.13 -55.29 0.87
N CYS A 518 0.18 -55.72 1.68
CA CYS A 518 -0.07 -57.10 2.07
C CYS A 518 -1.56 -57.38 1.89
N ILE A 519 -1.90 -58.24 0.93
CA ILE A 519 -3.27 -58.59 0.60
C ILE A 519 -3.50 -60.03 1.05
N ASP A 520 -4.56 -60.31 1.81
CA ASP A 520 -4.90 -61.68 2.18
C ASP A 520 -5.21 -62.51 0.92
N ALA A 521 -4.49 -63.61 0.76
CA ALA A 521 -4.66 -64.56 -0.33
C ALA A 521 -5.05 -65.95 0.19
N THR A 522 -5.41 -66.10 1.46
CA THR A 522 -5.70 -67.40 2.10
C THR A 522 -6.86 -68.11 1.43
N GLU A 523 -8.01 -67.45 1.26
CA GLU A 523 -9.19 -68.04 0.60
C GLU A 523 -8.89 -68.38 -0.87
N ARG A 524 -8.22 -67.45 -1.57
CA ARG A 524 -7.81 -67.64 -2.97
C ARG A 524 -6.88 -68.85 -3.12
N HIS A 525 -5.89 -68.97 -2.25
CA HIS A 525 -4.94 -70.08 -2.28
C HIS A 525 -5.63 -71.41 -1.96
N GLN A 526 -6.49 -71.45 -0.93
CA GLN A 526 -7.25 -72.66 -0.57
C GLN A 526 -8.13 -73.12 -1.74
N ARG A 527 -8.82 -72.19 -2.41
CA ARG A 527 -9.66 -72.51 -3.56
C ARG A 527 -8.84 -73.09 -4.72
N GLN A 528 -7.70 -72.48 -5.04
CA GLN A 528 -6.80 -73.00 -6.08
C GLN A 528 -6.23 -74.38 -5.73
N GLN A 529 -5.99 -74.64 -4.45
CA GLN A 529 -5.46 -75.93 -4.00
C GLN A 529 -6.52 -77.03 -4.08
N ILE A 530 -7.76 -76.74 -3.69
CA ILE A 530 -8.90 -77.65 -3.87
C ILE A 530 -9.14 -77.92 -5.36
N GLU A 531 -9.04 -76.90 -6.23
CA GLU A 531 -9.18 -77.08 -7.68
C GLU A 531 -8.07 -77.99 -8.25
N LYS A 532 -6.82 -77.79 -7.83
CA LYS A 532 -5.69 -78.64 -8.24
C LYS A 532 -5.82 -80.08 -7.75
N GLU A 533 -6.27 -80.29 -6.51
CA GLU A 533 -6.52 -81.64 -5.98
C GLU A 533 -7.63 -82.33 -6.76
N ARG A 534 -8.72 -81.61 -7.09
CA ARG A 534 -9.79 -82.15 -7.94
C ARG A 534 -9.33 -82.48 -9.35
N GLU A 535 -8.47 -81.66 -9.95
CA GLU A 535 -7.86 -81.97 -11.25
C GLU A 535 -6.95 -83.20 -11.17
N HIS A 536 -6.15 -83.30 -10.11
CA HIS A 536 -5.27 -84.45 -9.89
C HIS A 536 -6.06 -85.74 -9.70
N GLU A 537 -7.11 -85.73 -8.87
CA GLU A 537 -8.01 -86.88 -8.71
C GLU A 537 -8.72 -87.27 -10.01
N ARG A 538 -9.10 -86.29 -10.84
CA ARG A 538 -9.69 -86.56 -12.17
C ARG A 538 -8.68 -87.25 -13.08
N LEU A 539 -7.46 -86.74 -13.14
CA LEU A 539 -6.38 -87.33 -13.94
C LEU A 539 -6.04 -88.75 -13.46
N GLU A 540 -5.96 -89.00 -12.15
CA GLU A 540 -5.74 -90.34 -11.60
C GLU A 540 -6.88 -91.31 -11.95
N LYS A 541 -8.14 -90.86 -11.85
CA LYS A 541 -9.31 -91.68 -12.24
C LYS A 541 -9.32 -92.02 -13.73
N GLU A 542 -8.97 -91.08 -14.60
CA GLU A 542 -8.82 -91.33 -16.03
C GLU A 542 -7.69 -92.33 -16.31
N LEU A 543 -6.55 -92.18 -15.64
CA LEU A 543 -5.40 -93.09 -15.81
C LEU A 543 -5.73 -94.51 -15.33
N ALA A 544 -6.43 -94.64 -14.20
CA ALA A 544 -6.91 -95.92 -13.68
C ALA A 544 -7.93 -96.58 -14.63
N ARG A 545 -8.87 -95.81 -15.20
CA ARG A 545 -9.85 -96.31 -16.15
C ARG A 545 -9.19 -96.77 -17.46
N ASN A 546 -8.27 -95.99 -18.00
CA ASN A 546 -7.51 -96.36 -19.20
C ASN A 546 -6.65 -97.62 -18.95
N SER A 547 -6.06 -97.77 -17.76
CA SER A 547 -5.33 -98.99 -17.38
C SER A 547 -6.25 -100.22 -17.25
N ALA A 548 -7.46 -100.06 -16.69
CA ALA A 548 -8.45 -101.12 -16.57
C ALA A 548 -9.03 -101.56 -17.93
N GLU A 549 -9.30 -100.61 -18.83
CA GLU A 549 -9.71 -100.88 -20.22
C GLU A 549 -8.59 -101.61 -20.97
N ALA A 550 -7.35 -101.15 -20.86
CA ALA A 550 -6.19 -101.81 -21.47
C ALA A 550 -5.98 -103.25 -20.97
N LYS A 551 -6.12 -103.49 -19.64
CA LYS A 551 -6.07 -104.86 -19.08
C LYS A 551 -7.23 -105.73 -19.57
N SER A 552 -8.44 -105.19 -19.65
CA SER A 552 -9.61 -105.94 -20.12
C SER A 552 -9.48 -106.30 -21.60
N GLN A 553 -8.96 -105.39 -22.42
CA GLN A 553 -8.71 -105.61 -23.84
C GLN A 553 -7.56 -106.61 -24.07
N PHE A 554 -6.52 -106.57 -23.23
CA PHE A 554 -5.45 -107.56 -23.21
C PHE A 554 -5.96 -108.97 -22.84
N LEU A 555 -6.79 -109.09 -21.79
CA LEU A 555 -7.41 -110.36 -21.40
C LEU A 555 -8.40 -110.88 -22.46
N ALA A 556 -9.15 -110.00 -23.12
CA ALA A 556 -10.04 -110.37 -24.21
C ALA A 556 -9.27 -110.92 -25.42
N ASN A 557 -8.15 -110.30 -25.80
CA ASN A 557 -7.29 -110.79 -26.88
C ASN A 557 -6.64 -112.14 -26.53
N MET A 558 -6.16 -112.31 -25.30
CA MET A 558 -5.61 -113.59 -24.80
C MET A 558 -6.64 -114.73 -24.81
N SER A 559 -7.91 -114.44 -24.50
CA SER A 559 -9.00 -115.43 -24.53
C SER A 559 -9.38 -115.83 -25.97
N HIS A 560 -9.13 -114.95 -26.94
CA HIS A 560 -9.38 -115.20 -28.36
C HIS A 560 -8.29 -116.06 -29.03
N GLU A 561 -7.09 -116.18 -28.45
CA GLU A 561 -6.00 -117.04 -28.95
C GLU A 561 -5.96 -118.45 -28.32
N ILE A 562 -6.66 -118.68 -27.20
CA ILE A 562 -6.68 -119.97 -26.47
C ILE A 562 -7.84 -120.89 -26.92
N ARG A 563 -8.64 -120.47 -27.90
CA ARG A 563 -9.77 -121.23 -28.46
C ARG A 563 -9.53 -121.56 -29.91
#